data_AF-A0A9P5CHB4-F1
#
_entry.id   AF-A0A9P5CHB4-F1
#
_cell.length_a   1.000
_cell.length_b   1.000
_cell.length_c   1.000
_cell.angle_alpha   90.00
_cell.angle_beta   90.00
_cell.angle_gamma   90.00
#
_symmetry.space_group_name_H-M   'P 1'
#
loop_
_entity.id
_entity.type
_entity.pdbx_description
1 polymer ?
#
loop_
_entity_poly.entity_id
_entity_poly.type
_entity_poly.pdbx_seq_one_letter_code
_entity_poly.pdbx_strand_id
1 'polypeptide(L)'
;MNNQGFSPPQNAGNQDFNQRGFPHYGHQQGQGHGKSIQYPGGHCGNLSSNRGVNHRAFGSFDGLSGNPQPIEAPTRAGPSSALVTHTSSTPNYVRSQRSDQLNDLTSGPDQRPAATIALRADNFPFVEGARYDYSPSTYGVVKIKNIPFDTNRAEIIAMLGRNSKIINDRHEPVHIIMERVTNRTGDAYVEFMTMYDAAQTVEKHQRASAQGRPHRLGDRPVEMELSSQAALMRDLFPNARGILWDGATPHIQPLNPTEPWLSFKGFITEEEMTMLVKHVEVPQRSPFSRDCPQRPFECMISTMRKFPWYMTDCITIKQRQSVYAACVNLLRLLQEAMEKKKHEHVLNSQLYRRLWTSAMICRGFTVTMKDSISYLVGLTDEDKREFNMPRFADQWVHIYTLVPKPGTPLDVIEWYIAIIREETNRTVAQSLPNVQSELQRQGRQTSLYWGYLWKEVSHPYGPGFDNMTLAEMAHREFSALSNILRRALD
;
A
#
# COMPACT_ATOMS: atom_id res chain seq x y z
N MET A 1 20.80 82.40 1.45
CA MET A 1 19.97 81.73 2.46
C MET A 1 20.76 80.51 2.95
N ASN A 2 21.07 80.49 4.24
CA ASN A 2 22.04 79.64 4.95
C ASN A 2 21.85 78.14 4.67
N ASN A 3 22.86 77.32 4.34
CA ASN A 3 24.16 76.94 4.95
C ASN A 3 24.09 75.52 5.59
N GLN A 4 25.02 74.64 5.14
CA GLN A 4 25.72 73.52 5.85
C GLN A 4 24.88 72.34 6.40
N GLY A 5 25.19 71.04 6.20
CA GLY A 5 26.34 70.33 5.64
C GLY A 5 27.41 70.02 6.68
N PHE A 6 27.42 68.82 7.29
CA PHE A 6 28.61 68.21 7.94
C PHE A 6 28.42 66.69 8.18
N SER A 7 29.49 65.92 7.96
CA SER A 7 29.62 64.46 8.09
C SER A 7 30.31 64.05 9.44
N PRO A 8 30.81 62.80 9.65
CA PRO A 8 30.65 61.98 10.86
C PRO A 8 31.85 61.98 11.85
N PRO A 9 31.83 61.16 12.93
CA PRO A 9 32.97 60.27 13.25
C PRO A 9 32.54 58.88 13.79
N GLN A 10 33.16 57.75 13.40
CA GLN A 10 34.38 57.06 13.88
C GLN A 10 34.33 56.35 15.26
N ASN A 11 34.40 55.00 15.20
CA ASN A 11 35.15 54.00 15.98
C ASN A 11 35.45 54.16 17.48
N ALA A 12 35.21 53.10 18.27
CA ALA A 12 36.25 52.24 18.87
C ALA A 12 35.67 51.13 19.77
N GLY A 13 36.19 49.91 19.66
CA GLY A 13 35.86 48.78 20.55
C GLY A 13 36.36 47.42 20.06
N ASN A 14 37.68 47.31 19.84
CA ASN A 14 38.41 46.13 19.38
C ASN A 14 38.91 45.31 20.59
N GLN A 15 38.72 43.99 20.62
CA GLN A 15 39.61 42.95 21.21
C GLN A 15 39.26 41.61 20.50
N ASP A 16 40.00 41.16 19.47
CA ASP A 16 41.27 40.38 19.49
C ASP A 16 41.14 38.99 20.19
N PHE A 17 41.60 37.83 19.69
CA PHE A 17 42.63 37.50 18.70
C PHE A 17 42.56 35.97 18.36
N ASN A 18 42.99 35.58 17.14
CA ASN A 18 43.66 34.30 16.77
C ASN A 18 42.88 32.96 16.79
N GLN A 19 43.07 31.95 15.93
CA GLN A 19 43.87 31.70 14.72
C GLN A 19 43.52 30.26 14.25
N ARG A 20 43.76 29.95 12.96
CA ARG A 20 44.05 28.62 12.36
C ARG A 20 42.89 27.72 11.86
N GLY A 21 42.93 27.49 10.54
CA GLY A 21 43.14 26.13 10.03
C GLY A 21 41.97 25.50 9.28
N PHE A 22 41.76 25.89 8.02
CA PHE A 22 41.09 25.04 7.04
C PHE A 22 42.04 23.95 6.55
N PRO A 23 41.58 22.70 6.38
CA PRO A 23 42.12 21.82 5.38
C PRO A 23 41.26 21.82 4.12
N HIS A 24 41.98 21.98 3.02
CA HIS A 24 41.57 21.86 1.64
C HIS A 24 41.64 20.38 1.23
N TYR A 25 40.56 19.82 0.69
CA TYR A 25 40.49 18.63 -0.16
C TYR A 25 39.11 18.70 -0.85
N GLY A 26 38.91 18.55 -2.15
CA GLY A 26 39.74 18.21 -3.29
C GLY A 26 38.73 17.92 -4.40
N HIS A 27 38.81 18.62 -5.53
CA HIS A 27 37.98 18.35 -6.70
C HIS A 27 38.33 16.96 -7.26
N GLN A 28 37.35 16.05 -7.27
CA GLN A 28 37.36 14.90 -8.18
C GLN A 28 36.05 14.89 -8.96
N GLN A 29 36.19 15.06 -10.27
CA GLN A 29 35.21 14.65 -11.27
C GLN A 29 34.99 13.15 -11.12
N GLY A 30 33.76 12.75 -10.80
CA GLY A 30 33.34 11.36 -10.66
C GLY A 30 32.01 11.17 -11.35
N GLN A 31 32.00 10.27 -12.32
CA GLN A 31 30.91 9.92 -13.22
C GLN A 31 29.58 9.70 -12.50
N GLY A 32 28.50 10.28 -13.04
CA GLY A 32 27.13 10.01 -12.61
C GLY A 32 26.75 8.57 -12.89
N HIS A 33 26.78 7.72 -11.86
CA HIS A 33 26.06 6.46 -11.84
C HIS A 33 24.67 6.72 -11.26
N GLY A 34 23.68 6.79 -12.15
CA GLY A 34 22.27 6.72 -11.77
C GLY A 34 22.02 5.40 -11.05
N LYS A 35 21.76 5.47 -9.74
CA LYS A 35 21.28 4.32 -8.98
C LYS A 35 19.84 4.06 -9.38
N SER A 36 19.64 3.10 -10.27
CA SER A 36 18.35 2.43 -10.43
C SER A 36 17.97 1.77 -9.10
N ILE A 37 16.76 2.01 -8.62
CA ILE A 37 16.17 1.22 -7.54
C ILE A 37 15.98 -0.19 -8.08
N GLN A 38 16.81 -1.14 -7.62
CA GLN A 38 16.53 -2.56 -7.83
C GLN A 38 15.32 -2.93 -6.96
N TYR A 39 14.19 -3.13 -7.62
CA TYR A 39 13.09 -3.88 -7.02
C TYR A 39 13.61 -5.29 -6.70
N PRO A 40 13.35 -5.83 -5.50
CA PRO A 40 13.70 -7.21 -5.22
C PRO A 40 12.86 -8.10 -6.14
N GLY A 41 13.50 -8.61 -7.20
CA GLY A 41 13.15 -9.92 -7.72
C GLY A 41 13.28 -10.90 -6.56
N GLY A 42 12.26 -11.73 -6.36
CA GLY A 42 12.22 -12.70 -5.28
C GLY A 42 13.51 -13.52 -5.22
N HIS A 43 14.29 -13.27 -4.17
CA HIS A 43 15.21 -14.24 -3.61
C HIS A 43 14.68 -14.58 -2.23
N CYS A 44 13.78 -15.56 -2.18
CA CYS A 44 13.56 -16.33 -0.96
C CYS A 44 14.88 -17.05 -0.65
N GLY A 45 15.65 -16.48 0.26
CA GLY A 45 16.74 -17.19 0.91
C GLY A 45 16.15 -18.33 1.73
N ASN A 46 16.56 -19.56 1.43
CA ASN A 46 16.30 -20.75 2.21
C ASN A 46 16.66 -20.53 3.68
N LEU A 47 15.65 -20.44 4.55
CA LEU A 47 15.79 -20.72 5.97
C LEU A 47 15.26 -22.13 6.21
N SER A 48 16.12 -23.12 5.94
CA SER A 48 15.94 -24.49 6.39
C SER A 48 16.00 -24.51 7.92
N SER A 49 14.82 -24.61 8.55
CA SER A 49 14.68 -24.88 9.98
C SER A 49 15.11 -26.32 10.26
N ASN A 50 16.29 -26.47 10.86
CA ASN A 50 16.68 -27.65 11.63
C ASN A 50 15.67 -27.86 12.78
N ARG A 51 14.76 -28.81 12.64
CA ARG A 51 14.03 -29.38 13.77
C ARG A 51 14.65 -30.72 14.14
N GLY A 52 15.46 -30.69 15.20
CA GLY A 52 15.80 -31.89 15.96
C GLY A 52 14.57 -32.41 16.69
N VAL A 53 14.23 -33.67 16.45
CA VAL A 53 13.40 -34.47 17.34
C VAL A 53 14.16 -35.77 17.58
N ASN A 54 14.53 -35.99 18.85
CA ASN A 54 15.09 -37.21 19.38
C ASN A 54 14.10 -38.38 19.22
N HIS A 55 14.57 -39.53 18.73
CA HIS A 55 14.18 -40.83 19.27
C HIS A 55 15.30 -41.86 19.10
N ARG A 56 15.55 -42.59 20.18
CA ARG A 56 16.57 -43.64 20.35
C ARG A 56 16.23 -44.92 19.58
N ALA A 57 17.28 -45.52 19.03
CA ALA A 57 17.71 -46.93 18.99
C ALA A 57 16.69 -48.08 18.81
N PHE A 58 17.02 -48.95 17.85
CA PHE A 58 16.98 -50.44 17.76
C PHE A 58 16.88 -50.74 16.24
N GLY A 59 17.63 -51.58 15.55
CA GLY A 59 18.33 -52.84 15.84
C GLY A 59 18.51 -53.52 14.45
N SER A 60 19.65 -54.15 14.22
CA SER A 60 20.05 -54.81 12.97
C SER A 60 19.17 -56.04 12.65
N PHE A 61 18.86 -56.32 11.39
CA PHE A 61 18.64 -57.69 10.89
C PHE A 61 18.82 -57.80 9.37
N ASP A 62 19.58 -58.83 8.97
CA ASP A 62 19.97 -59.20 7.61
C ASP A 62 18.86 -59.90 6.80
N GLY A 63 18.97 -59.78 5.48
CA GLY A 63 18.76 -60.86 4.51
C GLY A 63 17.32 -61.13 4.02
N LEU A 64 17.09 -60.96 2.71
CA LEU A 64 16.89 -62.08 1.76
C LEU A 64 16.66 -61.58 0.32
N SER A 65 17.15 -62.41 -0.59
CA SER A 65 17.37 -62.28 -2.04
C SER A 65 16.11 -62.29 -2.92
N GLY A 66 16.17 -61.59 -4.06
CA GLY A 66 15.30 -61.80 -5.23
C GLY A 66 15.87 -61.13 -6.50
N ASN A 67 16.04 -61.92 -7.57
CA ASN A 67 16.76 -61.61 -8.83
C ASN A 67 16.25 -60.41 -9.67
N PRO A 68 17.10 -59.82 -10.54
CA PRO A 68 16.79 -58.63 -11.35
C PRO A 68 16.06 -58.96 -12.67
N GLN A 69 15.06 -58.15 -13.02
CA GLN A 69 14.40 -58.13 -14.34
C GLN A 69 15.00 -57.01 -15.22
N PRO A 70 15.10 -57.20 -16.55
CA PRO A 70 15.85 -56.31 -17.44
C PRO A 70 15.12 -55.00 -17.75
N ILE A 71 15.93 -53.95 -17.95
CA ILE A 71 15.55 -52.57 -18.25
C ILE A 71 15.08 -52.47 -19.71
N GLU A 72 13.80 -52.21 -19.94
CA GLU A 72 13.29 -51.76 -21.24
C GLU A 72 13.49 -50.24 -21.39
N ALA A 73 14.15 -49.84 -22.48
CA ALA A 73 14.37 -48.45 -22.83
C ALA A 73 13.05 -47.79 -23.28
N PRO A 74 12.68 -46.60 -22.78
CA PRO A 74 11.49 -45.92 -23.25
C PRO A 74 11.69 -45.37 -24.66
N THR A 75 10.85 -45.88 -25.55
CA THR A 75 10.69 -45.51 -26.95
C THR A 75 10.45 -44.02 -27.13
N ARG A 76 11.18 -43.43 -28.09
CA ARG A 76 11.15 -42.01 -28.48
C ARG A 76 9.75 -41.64 -29.01
N ALA A 77 8.93 -40.97 -28.20
CA ALA A 77 7.67 -40.40 -28.64
C ALA A 77 7.93 -39.08 -29.40
N GLY A 78 7.46 -39.01 -30.64
CA GLY A 78 7.43 -37.77 -31.44
C GLY A 78 6.46 -36.73 -30.89
N PRO A 79 6.41 -35.52 -31.48
CA PRO A 79 5.65 -34.41 -30.92
C PRO A 79 4.15 -34.66 -31.10
N SER A 80 3.50 -35.15 -30.05
CA SER A 80 2.04 -35.18 -30.00
C SER A 80 1.51 -33.76 -29.91
N SER A 81 0.87 -33.32 -31.00
CA SER A 81 0.03 -32.13 -31.07
C SER A 81 -1.07 -32.24 -30.00
N ALA A 82 -0.88 -31.61 -28.85
CA ALA A 82 -1.83 -31.61 -27.74
C ALA A 82 -2.91 -30.55 -27.96
N LEU A 83 -3.81 -30.80 -28.91
CA LEU A 83 -5.21 -30.37 -28.75
C LEU A 83 -5.83 -31.35 -27.76
N VAL A 84 -5.65 -31.12 -26.46
CA VAL A 84 -6.48 -31.80 -25.45
C VAL A 84 -7.84 -31.13 -25.51
N THR A 85 -8.67 -31.57 -26.46
CA THR A 85 -10.12 -31.42 -26.34
C THR A 85 -10.52 -32.21 -25.11
N HIS A 86 -10.74 -31.53 -23.98
CA HIS A 86 -11.33 -32.14 -22.78
C HIS A 86 -12.80 -32.50 -23.09
N THR A 87 -13.02 -33.60 -23.80
CA THR A 87 -14.35 -34.13 -24.15
C THR A 87 -15.02 -34.86 -22.98
N SER A 88 -14.36 -34.97 -21.82
CA SER A 88 -14.94 -35.53 -20.60
C SER A 88 -15.66 -34.45 -19.79
N SER A 89 -16.98 -34.62 -19.59
CA SER A 89 -17.76 -33.79 -18.66
C SER A 89 -17.10 -33.78 -17.28
N THR A 90 -16.95 -32.61 -16.64
CA THR A 90 -16.46 -32.53 -15.25
C THR A 90 -17.32 -33.47 -14.39
N PRO A 91 -16.73 -34.44 -13.64
CA PRO A 91 -17.48 -35.35 -12.81
C PRO A 91 -18.36 -34.64 -11.77
N ASN A 92 -19.54 -35.21 -11.49
CA ASN A 92 -20.53 -34.59 -10.60
C ASN A 92 -19.98 -34.28 -9.19
N TYR A 93 -19.11 -35.13 -8.65
CA TYR A 93 -18.49 -34.90 -7.33
C TYR A 93 -17.55 -33.69 -7.32
N VAL A 94 -16.95 -33.34 -8.46
CA VAL A 94 -16.13 -32.12 -8.60
C VAL A 94 -17.04 -30.91 -8.75
N ARG A 95 -18.11 -31.01 -9.55
CA ARG A 95 -19.11 -29.94 -9.70
C ARG A 95 -19.76 -29.57 -8.36
N SER A 96 -20.05 -30.55 -7.50
CA SER A 96 -20.63 -30.29 -6.16
C SER A 96 -19.69 -29.60 -5.19
N GLN A 97 -18.38 -29.54 -5.48
CA GLN A 97 -17.39 -28.84 -4.65
C GLN A 97 -17.06 -27.42 -5.18
N ARG A 98 -17.54 -27.08 -6.38
CA ARG A 98 -17.36 -25.77 -7.00
C ARG A 98 -18.44 -24.81 -6.53
N SER A 99 -18.15 -23.52 -6.61
CA SER A 99 -19.16 -22.47 -6.48
C SER A 99 -20.17 -22.56 -7.62
N ASP A 100 -21.41 -22.15 -7.32
CA ASP A 100 -22.49 -22.05 -8.32
C ASP A 100 -22.05 -21.16 -9.50
N GLN A 101 -21.37 -20.06 -9.21
CA GLN A 101 -20.84 -19.15 -10.22
C GLN A 101 -19.88 -19.84 -11.21
N LEU A 102 -18.97 -20.69 -10.73
CA LEU A 102 -18.07 -21.43 -11.61
C LEU A 102 -18.82 -22.51 -12.41
N ASN A 103 -19.78 -23.19 -11.79
CA ASN A 103 -20.62 -24.17 -12.45
C ASN A 103 -21.45 -23.54 -13.59
N ASP A 104 -22.01 -22.36 -13.36
CA ASP A 104 -22.77 -21.60 -14.35
C ASP A 104 -21.88 -21.12 -15.50
N LEU A 105 -20.71 -20.57 -15.17
CA LEU A 105 -19.73 -20.09 -16.16
C LEU A 105 -19.23 -21.21 -17.09
N THR A 106 -19.16 -22.45 -16.58
CA THR A 106 -18.67 -23.64 -17.30
C THR A 106 -19.77 -24.64 -17.65
N SER A 107 -21.02 -24.18 -17.71
CA SER A 107 -22.20 -25.01 -18.00
C SER A 107 -22.32 -25.46 -19.45
N GLY A 108 -21.63 -24.78 -20.38
CA GLY A 108 -21.64 -25.09 -21.80
C GLY A 108 -21.05 -26.48 -22.15
N PRO A 109 -21.32 -26.99 -23.36
CA PRO A 109 -20.90 -28.33 -23.80
C PRO A 109 -19.38 -28.53 -23.73
N ASP A 110 -18.60 -27.51 -24.09
CA ASP A 110 -17.13 -27.55 -24.07
C ASP A 110 -16.54 -27.17 -22.71
N GLN A 111 -17.39 -26.89 -21.70
CA GLN A 111 -17.02 -26.43 -20.36
C GLN A 111 -16.13 -25.17 -20.35
N ARG A 112 -16.07 -24.46 -21.48
CA ARG A 112 -15.42 -23.17 -21.65
C ARG A 112 -16.46 -22.18 -22.17
N PRO A 113 -16.67 -21.04 -21.50
CA PRO A 113 -17.53 -19.99 -22.02
C PRO A 113 -16.85 -19.30 -23.22
N ALA A 114 -17.64 -18.71 -24.11
CA ALA A 114 -17.11 -17.78 -25.11
C ALA A 114 -16.41 -16.59 -24.43
N ALA A 115 -15.39 -16.00 -25.06
CA ALA A 115 -14.66 -14.88 -24.49
C ALA A 115 -15.55 -13.69 -24.12
N THR A 116 -16.59 -13.44 -24.94
CA THR A 116 -17.58 -12.39 -24.70
C THR A 116 -18.37 -12.59 -23.41
N ILE A 117 -18.61 -13.83 -22.98
CA ILE A 117 -19.30 -14.16 -21.72
C ILE A 117 -18.33 -14.04 -20.54
N ALA A 118 -17.12 -14.58 -20.67
CA ALA A 118 -16.10 -14.53 -19.63
C ALA A 118 -15.67 -13.09 -19.29
N LEU A 119 -15.57 -12.21 -20.29
CA LEU A 119 -15.15 -10.82 -20.11
C LEU A 119 -16.29 -9.88 -19.64
N ARG A 120 -17.52 -10.37 -19.44
CA ARG A 120 -18.61 -9.55 -18.88
C ARG A 120 -18.28 -9.13 -17.45
N ALA A 121 -18.64 -7.90 -17.07
CA ALA A 121 -18.41 -7.36 -15.73
C ALA A 121 -19.01 -8.21 -14.59
N ASP A 122 -20.05 -8.99 -14.87
CA ASP A 122 -20.68 -9.91 -13.92
C ASP A 122 -19.84 -11.18 -13.67
N ASN A 123 -19.10 -11.63 -14.70
CA ASN A 123 -18.33 -12.87 -14.67
C ASN A 123 -16.83 -12.66 -14.45
N PHE A 124 -16.30 -11.50 -14.88
CA PHE A 124 -14.89 -11.19 -14.80
C PHE A 124 -14.49 -10.88 -13.34
N PRO A 125 -13.52 -11.62 -12.76
CA PRO A 125 -13.31 -11.64 -11.31
C PRO A 125 -12.35 -10.56 -10.81
N PHE A 126 -11.78 -9.75 -11.70
CA PHE A 126 -10.74 -8.78 -11.35
C PHE A 126 -11.22 -7.34 -11.56
N VAL A 127 -10.77 -6.45 -10.67
CA VAL A 127 -11.07 -5.02 -10.69
C VAL A 127 -9.80 -4.21 -10.44
N GLU A 128 -9.79 -2.94 -10.85
CA GLU A 128 -8.73 -2.00 -10.48
C GLU A 128 -8.89 -1.62 -9.01
N GLY A 129 -8.02 -2.14 -8.14
CA GLY A 129 -8.22 -2.04 -6.68
C GLY A 129 -8.31 -0.61 -6.17
N ALA A 130 -7.55 0.31 -6.76
CA ALA A 130 -7.49 1.70 -6.34
C ALA A 130 -8.74 2.53 -6.70
N ARG A 131 -9.44 2.19 -7.80
CA ARG A 131 -10.70 2.83 -8.22
C ARG A 131 -11.96 2.14 -7.70
N TYR A 132 -11.86 0.84 -7.41
CA TYR A 132 -13.02 0.04 -7.03
C TYR A 132 -13.73 0.62 -5.80
N ASP A 133 -15.06 0.74 -5.92
CA ASP A 133 -15.96 1.13 -4.82
C ASP A 133 -15.57 2.47 -4.14
N TYR A 134 -15.02 3.42 -4.92
CA TYR A 134 -14.80 4.78 -4.43
C TYR A 134 -16.14 5.49 -4.24
N SER A 135 -16.37 5.92 -2.99
CA SER A 135 -17.45 6.84 -2.64
C SER A 135 -16.82 8.04 -1.93
N PRO A 136 -17.03 9.28 -2.42
CA PRO A 136 -16.60 10.47 -1.71
C PRO A 136 -17.14 10.49 -0.29
N SER A 137 -16.29 10.89 0.67
CA SER A 137 -16.73 11.00 2.06
C SER A 137 -17.70 12.17 2.23
N THR A 138 -18.87 11.90 2.79
CA THR A 138 -19.89 12.90 3.11
C THR A 138 -19.99 13.15 4.63
N TYR A 139 -18.99 12.71 5.40
CA TYR A 139 -19.00 12.83 6.85
C TYR A 139 -18.87 14.29 7.30
N GLY A 140 -19.58 14.64 8.37
CA GLY A 140 -19.40 15.93 9.03
C GLY A 140 -18.02 16.01 9.69
N VAL A 141 -17.42 17.20 9.74
CA VAL A 141 -16.06 17.36 10.28
C VAL A 141 -16.04 18.48 11.31
N VAL A 142 -15.44 18.23 12.46
CA VAL A 142 -15.11 19.25 13.46
C VAL A 142 -13.59 19.37 13.53
N LYS A 143 -13.10 20.61 13.53
CA LYS A 143 -11.69 20.91 13.80
C LYS A 143 -11.55 21.32 15.26
N ILE A 144 -10.59 20.71 15.95
CA ILE A 144 -10.25 20.97 17.35
C ILE A 144 -8.88 21.63 17.36
N LYS A 145 -8.85 22.89 17.78
CA LYS A 145 -7.65 23.71 17.85
C LYS A 145 -7.11 23.77 19.28
N ASN A 146 -5.87 24.25 19.38
CA ASN A 146 -5.22 24.51 20.67
C ASN A 146 -5.03 23.23 21.52
N ILE A 147 -4.84 22.08 20.88
CA ILE A 147 -4.62 20.81 21.59
C ILE A 147 -3.20 20.75 22.18
N PRO A 148 -3.00 20.14 23.36
CA PRO A 148 -1.67 19.75 23.84
C PRO A 148 -0.92 18.87 22.83
N PHE A 149 0.42 18.98 22.78
CA PHE A 149 1.24 18.23 21.81
C PHE A 149 1.08 16.71 21.96
N ASP A 150 0.97 16.25 23.21
CA ASP A 150 0.81 14.88 23.70
C ASP A 150 -0.63 14.34 23.66
N THR A 151 -1.56 15.15 23.15
CA THR A 151 -2.95 14.73 22.93
C THR A 151 -2.99 13.41 22.17
N ASN A 152 -3.73 12.46 22.71
CA ASN A 152 -3.98 11.18 22.06
C ASN A 152 -5.44 11.06 21.59
N ARG A 153 -5.67 10.07 20.71
CA ARG A 153 -6.99 9.78 20.16
C ARG A 153 -8.05 9.53 21.24
N ALA A 154 -7.70 8.77 22.29
CA ALA A 154 -8.66 8.37 23.31
C ALA A 154 -9.15 9.58 24.12
N GLU A 155 -8.29 10.54 24.40
CA GLU A 155 -8.65 11.80 25.07
C GLU A 155 -9.62 12.63 24.23
N ILE A 156 -9.40 12.74 22.92
CA ILE A 156 -10.31 13.44 22.01
C ILE A 156 -11.71 12.79 22.06
N ILE A 157 -11.77 11.45 21.98
CA ILE A 157 -13.05 10.72 22.03
C ILE A 157 -13.72 10.88 23.39
N ALA A 158 -12.96 10.78 24.48
CA ALA A 158 -13.48 10.95 25.84
C ALA A 158 -14.05 12.36 26.06
N MET A 159 -13.36 13.38 25.53
CA MET A 159 -13.76 14.79 25.63
C MET A 159 -15.02 15.10 24.83
N LEU A 160 -15.21 14.49 23.64
CA LEU A 160 -16.46 14.57 22.89
C LEU A 160 -17.61 13.80 23.56
N GLY A 161 -17.28 12.72 24.27
CA GLY A 161 -18.21 11.88 25.02
C GLY A 161 -18.92 10.84 24.16
N ARG A 162 -19.55 9.86 24.82
CA ARG A 162 -20.15 8.66 24.19
C ARG A 162 -21.27 8.94 23.18
N ASN A 163 -21.94 10.09 23.31
CA ASN A 163 -23.09 10.47 22.47
C ASN A 163 -22.69 11.34 21.27
N SER A 164 -21.40 11.50 20.99
CA SER A 164 -20.88 12.41 19.97
C SER A 164 -21.19 12.02 18.52
N LYS A 165 -21.83 10.86 18.24
CA LYS A 165 -22.16 10.44 16.85
C LYS A 165 -20.97 10.48 15.89
N ILE A 166 -19.76 10.26 16.41
CA ILE A 166 -18.56 10.06 15.60
C ILE A 166 -18.70 8.78 14.77
N ILE A 167 -18.07 8.73 13.60
CA ILE A 167 -18.10 7.53 12.77
C ILE A 167 -17.42 6.35 13.47
N ASN A 168 -17.73 5.13 13.03
CA ASN A 168 -17.20 3.91 13.65
C ASN A 168 -15.67 3.93 13.71
N ASP A 169 -15.10 3.48 14.84
CA ASP A 169 -13.66 3.39 15.09
C ASP A 169 -12.88 2.68 13.97
N ARG A 170 -13.49 1.68 13.31
CA ARG A 170 -12.90 0.98 12.15
C ARG A 170 -12.59 1.90 10.98
N HIS A 171 -13.27 3.06 10.89
CA HIS A 171 -13.01 4.05 9.84
C HIS A 171 -11.90 5.05 10.20
N GLU A 172 -11.36 4.99 11.42
CA GLU A 172 -10.34 5.91 11.94
C GLU A 172 -10.82 7.37 11.98
N PRO A 173 -11.88 7.69 12.79
CA PRO A 173 -12.56 8.99 12.82
C PRO A 173 -11.71 10.20 13.25
N VAL A 174 -10.58 9.97 13.93
CA VAL A 174 -9.80 11.03 14.58
C VAL A 174 -8.47 11.16 13.87
N HIS A 175 -8.21 12.35 13.35
CA HIS A 175 -7.00 12.70 12.61
C HIS A 175 -6.26 13.82 13.35
N ILE A 176 -5.21 13.48 14.07
CA ILE A 176 -4.33 14.48 14.67
C ILE A 176 -3.25 14.84 13.65
N ILE A 177 -3.27 16.08 13.17
CA ILE A 177 -2.37 16.52 12.10
C ILE A 177 -0.94 16.60 12.65
N MET A 178 0.00 16.14 11.83
CA MET A 178 1.43 16.20 12.10
C MET A 178 2.12 16.66 10.83
N GLU A 179 3.00 17.66 10.95
CA GLU A 179 3.90 18.03 9.87
C GLU A 179 4.99 16.95 9.72
N ARG A 180 4.97 16.20 8.62
CA ARG A 180 5.78 14.98 8.43
C ARG A 180 7.30 15.18 8.42
N VAL A 181 7.76 16.42 8.21
CA VAL A 181 9.19 16.77 8.14
C VAL A 181 9.73 17.25 9.49
N THR A 182 8.93 18.01 10.24
CA THR A 182 9.36 18.59 11.53
C THR A 182 8.88 17.77 12.73
N ASN A 183 7.89 16.89 12.53
CA ASN A 183 7.14 16.18 13.54
C ASN A 183 6.32 17.05 14.48
N ARG A 184 6.04 18.30 14.08
CA ARG A 184 5.20 19.17 14.90
C ARG A 184 3.74 18.73 14.86
N THR A 185 3.14 18.50 16.03
CA THR A 185 1.69 18.33 16.19
C THR A 185 0.97 19.63 15.83
N GLY A 186 -0.01 19.53 14.95
CA GLY A 186 -0.95 20.59 14.62
C GLY A 186 -2.30 20.37 15.31
N ASP A 187 -3.36 20.86 14.67
CA ASP A 187 -4.73 20.69 15.12
C ASP A 187 -5.22 19.25 14.91
N ALA A 188 -6.36 18.90 15.53
CA ALA A 188 -7.04 17.63 15.29
C ALA A 188 -8.35 17.83 14.52
N TYR A 189 -8.75 16.80 13.80
CA TYR A 189 -10.02 16.71 13.11
C TYR A 189 -10.75 15.45 13.56
N VAL A 190 -12.08 15.54 13.68
CA VAL A 190 -12.94 14.41 14.01
C VAL A 190 -14.10 14.32 13.02
N GLU A 191 -14.33 13.11 12.52
CA GLU A 191 -15.40 12.80 11.58
C GLU A 191 -16.67 12.29 12.28
N PHE A 192 -17.81 12.83 11.86
CA PHE A 192 -19.15 12.57 12.37
C PHE A 192 -20.03 11.95 11.31
N MET A 193 -21.04 11.17 11.71
CA MET A 193 -21.95 10.51 10.78
C MET A 193 -22.57 11.49 9.78
N THR A 194 -22.94 12.69 10.25
CA THR A 194 -23.50 13.75 9.41
C THR A 194 -22.92 15.12 9.76
N MET A 195 -23.07 16.08 8.84
CA MET A 195 -22.74 17.49 9.10
C MET A 195 -23.59 18.10 10.24
N TYR A 196 -24.83 17.62 10.40
CA TYR A 196 -25.72 18.05 11.47
C TYR A 196 -25.16 17.64 12.85
N ASP A 197 -24.68 16.41 12.99
CA ASP A 197 -24.08 15.91 14.24
C ASP A 197 -22.81 16.70 14.63
N ALA A 198 -22.00 17.05 13.63
CA ALA A 198 -20.83 17.92 13.82
C ALA A 198 -21.24 19.31 14.33
N ALA A 199 -22.25 19.93 13.70
CA ALA A 199 -22.75 21.25 14.11
C ALA A 199 -23.33 21.24 15.53
N GLN A 200 -24.13 20.22 15.87
CA GLN A 200 -24.66 20.05 17.23
C GLN A 200 -23.57 19.90 18.29
N THR A 201 -22.48 19.20 17.95
CA THR A 201 -21.32 19.04 18.85
C THR A 201 -20.62 20.36 19.10
N VAL A 202 -20.41 21.18 18.06
CA VAL A 202 -19.81 22.52 18.18
C VAL A 202 -20.72 23.46 18.97
N GLU A 203 -22.02 23.44 18.72
CA GLU A 203 -22.99 24.26 19.44
C GLU A 203 -23.01 23.90 20.94
N LYS A 204 -22.98 22.61 21.28
CA LYS A 204 -22.86 22.15 22.67
C LYS A 204 -21.58 22.66 23.32
N HIS A 205 -20.45 22.62 22.61
CA HIS A 205 -19.18 23.16 23.10
C HIS A 205 -19.25 24.67 23.36
N GLN A 206 -19.83 25.44 22.44
CA GLN A 206 -19.99 26.89 22.58
C GLN A 206 -20.88 27.24 23.78
N ARG A 207 -22.01 26.54 23.96
CA ARG A 207 -22.89 26.72 25.13
C ARG A 207 -22.17 26.40 26.44
N ALA A 208 -21.41 25.30 26.49
CA ALA A 208 -20.63 24.92 27.67
C ALA A 208 -19.55 25.98 27.99
N SER A 209 -18.86 26.47 26.97
CA SER A 209 -17.87 27.55 27.10
C SER A 209 -18.49 28.83 27.63
N ALA A 210 -19.65 29.24 27.10
CA ALA A 210 -20.40 30.42 27.57
C ALA A 210 -20.88 30.29 29.02
N GLN A 211 -21.11 29.06 29.50
CA GLN A 211 -21.43 28.76 30.91
C GLN A 211 -20.20 28.67 31.81
N GLY A 212 -19.01 29.05 31.32
CA GLY A 212 -17.75 28.98 32.09
C GLY A 212 -17.20 27.56 32.24
N ARG A 213 -17.68 26.60 31.44
CA ARG A 213 -17.26 25.19 31.44
C ARG A 213 -16.65 24.79 30.09
N PRO A 214 -15.54 25.41 29.66
CA PRO A 214 -14.91 25.06 28.39
C PRO A 214 -14.44 23.61 28.39
N HIS A 215 -14.59 22.93 27.25
CA HIS A 215 -13.96 21.61 27.07
C HIS A 215 -12.43 21.74 27.15
N ARG A 216 -11.78 20.76 27.77
CA ARG A 216 -10.34 20.74 28.01
C ARG A 216 -9.74 19.42 27.57
N LEU A 217 -8.48 19.47 27.13
CA LEU A 217 -7.61 18.32 26.99
C LEU A 217 -6.41 18.55 27.92
N GLY A 218 -6.25 17.67 28.92
CA GLY A 218 -5.44 17.97 30.09
C GLY A 218 -5.90 19.28 30.75
N ASP A 219 -4.96 20.18 31.00
CA ASP A 219 -5.25 21.50 31.59
C ASP A 219 -5.62 22.55 30.54
N ARG A 220 -5.49 22.25 29.25
CA ARG A 220 -5.61 23.23 28.16
C ARG A 220 -7.05 23.33 27.66
N PRO A 221 -7.67 24.52 27.70
CA PRO A 221 -8.96 24.71 27.04
C PRO A 221 -8.78 24.60 25.53
N VAL A 222 -9.65 23.84 24.89
CA VAL A 222 -9.64 23.64 23.43
C VAL A 222 -10.73 24.46 22.78
N GLU A 223 -10.53 24.77 21.51
CA GLU A 223 -11.53 25.42 20.68
C GLU A 223 -12.06 24.42 19.66
N MET A 224 -13.38 24.32 19.51
CA MET A 224 -14.01 23.53 18.46
C MET A 224 -14.69 24.42 17.45
N GLU A 225 -14.41 24.17 16.17
CA GLU A 225 -15.08 24.82 15.06
C GLU A 225 -15.62 23.79 14.07
N LEU A 226 -16.74 24.15 13.45
CA LEU A 226 -17.29 23.38 12.35
C LEU A 226 -16.33 23.49 11.16
N SER A 227 -16.03 22.35 10.53
CA SER A 227 -15.06 22.26 9.46
C SER A 227 -15.61 21.44 8.30
N SER A 228 -14.75 21.11 7.33
CA SER A 228 -15.11 20.36 6.13
C SER A 228 -14.09 19.27 5.81
N GLN A 229 -14.51 18.30 5.01
CA GLN A 229 -13.60 17.32 4.41
C GLN A 229 -12.48 18.01 3.63
N ALA A 230 -12.77 19.11 2.92
CA ALA A 230 -11.77 19.85 2.16
C ALA A 230 -10.67 20.45 3.06
N ALA A 231 -11.04 20.99 4.21
CA ALA A 231 -10.08 21.52 5.18
C ALA A 231 -9.22 20.41 5.79
N LEU A 232 -9.84 19.28 6.16
CA LEU A 232 -9.13 18.09 6.64
C LEU A 232 -8.11 17.59 5.60
N MET A 233 -8.53 17.42 4.35
CA MET A 233 -7.67 16.92 3.28
C MET A 233 -6.50 17.87 2.99
N ARG A 234 -6.75 19.19 2.99
CA ARG A 234 -5.69 20.20 2.83
C ARG A 234 -4.64 20.12 3.95
N ASP A 235 -5.07 19.95 5.20
CA ASP A 235 -4.14 19.88 6.33
C ASP A 235 -3.44 18.50 6.42
N LEU A 236 -4.07 17.42 5.91
CA LEU A 236 -3.44 16.09 5.79
C LEU A 236 -2.41 16.00 4.65
N PHE A 237 -2.63 16.72 3.55
CA PHE A 237 -1.77 16.71 2.36
C PHE A 237 -1.29 18.12 1.99
N PRO A 238 -0.53 18.79 2.88
CA PRO A 238 -0.18 20.20 2.72
C PRO A 238 0.75 20.48 1.52
N ASN A 239 1.50 19.47 1.07
CA ASN A 239 2.40 19.58 -0.07
C ASN A 239 1.73 19.27 -1.43
N ALA A 240 0.46 18.85 -1.41
CA ALA A 240 -0.32 18.67 -2.62
C ALA A 240 -0.73 20.05 -3.17
N ARG A 241 0.21 20.73 -3.84
CA ARG A 241 -0.01 22.05 -4.47
C ARG A 241 -0.78 21.90 -5.78
N GLY A 242 -1.37 23.00 -6.25
CA GLY A 242 -2.07 23.03 -7.54
C GLY A 242 -3.34 22.19 -7.59
N ILE A 243 -3.98 21.97 -6.44
CA ILE A 243 -5.28 21.30 -6.34
C ILE A 243 -6.24 22.14 -5.51
N LEU A 244 -7.52 22.05 -5.86
CA LEU A 244 -8.63 22.52 -5.06
C LEU A 244 -9.34 21.30 -4.46
N TRP A 245 -9.51 21.28 -3.14
CA TRP A 245 -10.28 20.23 -2.48
C TRP A 245 -11.77 20.60 -2.50
N ASP A 246 -12.60 19.80 -3.18
CA ASP A 246 -14.06 19.82 -3.04
C ASP A 246 -14.50 18.61 -2.21
N GLY A 247 -14.85 18.87 -0.95
CA GLY A 247 -14.99 17.80 0.04
C GLY A 247 -13.72 16.95 0.14
N ALA A 248 -13.84 15.64 -0.04
CA ALA A 248 -12.70 14.72 -0.07
C ALA A 248 -12.08 14.53 -1.47
N THR A 249 -12.59 15.24 -2.48
CA THR A 249 -12.23 15.08 -3.88
C THR A 249 -11.22 16.16 -4.32
N PRO A 250 -10.03 15.80 -4.81
CA PRO A 250 -9.09 16.77 -5.35
C PRO A 250 -9.41 17.10 -6.81
N HIS A 251 -9.55 18.39 -7.10
CA HIS A 251 -9.59 18.94 -8.44
C HIS A 251 -8.24 19.53 -8.80
N ILE A 252 -7.53 18.87 -9.72
CA ILE A 252 -6.21 19.33 -10.18
C ILE A 252 -6.40 20.56 -11.05
N GLN A 253 -5.69 21.63 -10.70
CA GLN A 253 -5.73 22.86 -11.45
C GLN A 253 -4.87 22.74 -12.73
N PRO A 254 -5.26 23.40 -13.82
CA PRO A 254 -4.43 23.48 -15.02
C PRO A 254 -3.03 24.01 -14.70
N LEU A 255 -2.05 23.57 -15.49
CA LEU A 255 -0.68 24.07 -15.39
C LEU A 255 -0.69 25.59 -15.51
N ASN A 256 -0.11 26.27 -14.51
CA ASN A 256 0.11 27.71 -14.57
C ASN A 256 1.51 27.98 -15.17
N PRO A 257 1.62 28.51 -16.41
CA PRO A 257 2.91 28.72 -17.06
C PRO A 257 3.78 29.77 -16.35
N THR A 258 3.16 30.75 -15.66
CA THR A 258 3.90 31.81 -14.96
C THR A 258 4.37 31.37 -13.57
N GLU A 259 3.69 30.39 -12.96
CA GLU A 259 4.05 29.86 -11.64
C GLU A 259 4.08 28.32 -11.62
N PRO A 260 5.01 27.67 -12.36
CA PRO A 260 5.07 26.21 -12.44
C PRO A 260 5.31 25.53 -11.09
N TRP A 261 5.92 26.23 -10.12
CA TRP A 261 6.13 25.72 -8.76
C TRP A 261 4.84 25.57 -7.93
N LEU A 262 3.74 26.17 -8.37
CA LEU A 262 2.40 25.97 -7.78
C LEU A 262 1.63 24.83 -8.44
N SER A 263 2.14 24.26 -9.52
CA SER A 263 1.47 23.16 -10.24
C SER A 263 1.53 21.85 -9.45
N PHE A 264 0.60 20.95 -9.74
CA PHE A 264 0.52 19.65 -9.09
C PHE A 264 1.75 18.79 -9.36
N LYS A 265 2.35 18.26 -8.28
CA LYS A 265 3.52 17.38 -8.32
C LYS A 265 3.27 16.00 -7.69
N GLY A 266 2.07 15.78 -7.16
CA GLY A 266 1.73 14.60 -6.38
C GLY A 266 1.06 14.96 -5.05
N PHE A 267 0.34 14.01 -4.48
CA PHE A 267 -0.32 14.17 -3.18
C PHE A 267 0.62 14.08 -1.97
N ILE A 268 1.71 13.31 -2.13
CA ILE A 268 2.73 13.10 -1.11
C ILE A 268 4.09 12.89 -1.75
N THR A 269 5.15 13.33 -1.07
CA THR A 269 6.53 13.19 -1.53
C THR A 269 7.23 11.98 -0.90
N GLU A 270 8.29 11.50 -1.54
CA GLU A 270 9.14 10.42 -0.99
C GLU A 270 9.86 10.88 0.28
N GLU A 271 10.24 12.15 0.31
CA GLU A 271 10.89 12.81 1.45
C GLU A 271 9.97 12.85 2.67
N GLU A 272 8.68 13.16 2.50
CA GLU A 272 7.69 13.10 3.59
C GLU A 272 7.58 11.70 4.20
N MET A 273 7.58 10.66 3.35
CA MET A 273 7.51 9.27 3.80
C MET A 273 8.80 8.83 4.50
N THR A 274 9.94 9.26 3.98
CA THR A 274 11.25 8.98 4.60
C THR A 274 11.39 9.67 5.96
N MET A 275 11.02 10.94 6.05
CA MET A 275 11.10 11.72 7.29
C MET A 275 10.16 11.18 8.37
N LEU A 276 8.95 10.75 7.98
CA LEU A 276 7.99 10.11 8.89
C LEU A 276 8.62 8.89 9.59
N VAL A 277 9.35 8.05 8.86
CA VAL A 277 10.07 6.89 9.42
C VAL A 277 11.25 7.36 10.28
N LYS A 278 12.03 8.34 9.83
CA LYS A 278 13.20 8.85 10.56
C LYS A 278 12.87 9.41 11.94
N HIS A 279 11.68 10.00 12.11
CA HIS A 279 11.20 10.47 13.40
C HIS A 279 11.05 9.35 14.45
N VAL A 280 10.86 8.11 14.01
CA VAL A 280 10.78 6.92 14.89
C VAL A 280 12.14 6.25 15.03
N GLU A 281 12.93 6.15 13.96
CA GLU A 281 14.27 5.53 13.99
C GLU A 281 15.26 6.31 14.86
N VAL A 282 15.17 7.64 14.82
CA VAL A 282 16.15 8.55 15.45
C VAL A 282 15.42 9.60 16.30
N PRO A 283 14.67 9.19 17.34
CA PRO A 283 13.79 10.09 18.10
C PRO A 283 14.55 11.21 18.80
N GLN A 284 15.83 11.01 19.14
CA GLN A 284 16.70 12.04 19.71
C GLN A 284 16.95 13.24 18.78
N ARG A 285 16.73 13.08 17.48
CA ARG A 285 16.82 14.17 16.49
C ARG A 285 15.48 14.85 16.23
N SER A 286 14.41 14.40 16.89
CA SER A 286 13.06 14.96 16.74
C SER A 286 12.50 15.33 18.12
N PRO A 287 12.54 16.63 18.49
CA PRO A 287 12.14 17.06 19.83
C PRO A 287 10.71 16.63 20.19
N PHE A 288 9.81 16.59 19.20
CA PHE A 288 8.40 16.18 19.40
C PHE A 288 8.19 14.66 19.46
N SER A 289 9.10 13.85 18.90
CA SER A 289 8.97 12.37 18.91
C SER A 289 9.04 11.79 20.32
N ARG A 290 9.79 12.44 21.22
CA ARG A 290 10.01 11.93 22.57
C ARG A 290 8.72 11.92 23.40
N ASP A 291 7.95 13.00 23.26
CA ASP A 291 6.77 13.20 24.10
C ASP A 291 5.54 12.48 23.49
N CYS A 292 5.54 12.24 22.18
CA CYS A 292 4.41 11.65 21.43
C CYS A 292 4.86 10.53 20.46
N PRO A 293 5.50 9.45 20.94
CA PRO A 293 6.10 8.45 20.05
C PRO A 293 5.09 7.70 19.16
N GLN A 294 3.81 7.70 19.52
CA GLN A 294 2.71 7.12 18.73
C GLN A 294 2.38 7.90 17.44
N ARG A 295 2.72 9.19 17.39
CA ARG A 295 2.18 10.11 16.38
C ARG A 295 2.56 9.75 14.94
N PRO A 296 3.81 9.33 14.63
CA PRO A 296 4.16 8.92 13.27
C PRO A 296 3.30 7.75 12.75
N PHE A 297 2.92 6.81 13.63
CA PHE A 297 2.06 5.69 13.27
C PHE A 297 0.61 6.15 13.01
N GLU A 298 0.07 7.04 13.84
CA GLU A 298 -1.26 7.64 13.64
C GLU A 298 -1.33 8.49 12.37
N CYS A 299 -0.25 9.22 12.07
CA CYS A 299 -0.09 9.97 10.84
C CYS A 299 -0.10 9.02 9.62
N MET A 300 0.62 7.90 9.69
CA MET A 300 0.61 6.89 8.62
C MET A 300 -0.77 6.28 8.41
N ILE A 301 -1.49 5.96 9.49
CA ILE A 301 -2.89 5.48 9.44
C ILE A 301 -3.77 6.50 8.71
N SER A 302 -3.78 7.75 9.16
CA SER A 302 -4.59 8.81 8.54
C SER A 302 -4.22 9.03 7.07
N THR A 303 -2.92 8.98 6.76
CA THR A 303 -2.39 9.08 5.41
C THR A 303 -2.98 7.97 4.52
N MET A 304 -2.84 6.69 4.88
CA MET A 304 -3.36 5.58 4.05
C MET A 304 -4.88 5.61 3.91
N ARG A 305 -5.60 5.98 4.98
CA ARG A 305 -7.07 6.01 5.01
C ARG A 305 -7.66 7.13 4.18
N LYS A 306 -6.97 8.28 4.08
CA LYS A 306 -7.44 9.47 3.37
C LYS A 306 -6.76 9.68 2.02
N PHE A 307 -5.68 8.97 1.70
CA PHE A 307 -5.00 9.11 0.41
C PHE A 307 -5.97 8.86 -0.76
N PRO A 308 -6.03 9.75 -1.77
CA PRO A 308 -7.00 9.65 -2.86
C PRO A 308 -6.59 8.59 -3.90
N TRP A 309 -6.50 7.32 -3.49
CA TRP A 309 -6.01 6.22 -4.33
C TRP A 309 -6.71 6.10 -5.69
N TYR A 310 -7.98 6.48 -5.77
CA TYR A 310 -8.78 6.44 -7.00
C TYR A 310 -8.29 7.42 -8.09
N MET A 311 -7.46 8.40 -7.75
CA MET A 311 -6.80 9.31 -8.70
C MET A 311 -5.63 8.61 -9.40
N THR A 312 -5.89 7.46 -10.03
CA THR A 312 -4.83 6.57 -10.53
C THR A 312 -4.03 7.16 -11.68
N ASP A 313 -4.57 8.17 -12.38
CA ASP A 313 -3.86 8.97 -13.38
C ASP A 313 -2.80 9.90 -12.78
N CYS A 314 -2.82 10.10 -11.46
CA CYS A 314 -2.03 11.10 -10.75
C CYS A 314 -1.07 10.48 -9.73
N ILE A 315 -1.12 9.16 -9.58
CA ILE A 315 -0.32 8.40 -8.61
C ILE A 315 0.58 7.48 -9.40
N THR A 316 1.88 7.58 -9.16
CA THR A 316 2.88 6.73 -9.82
C THR A 316 3.17 5.46 -9.03
N ILE A 317 3.74 4.46 -9.71
CA ILE A 317 4.24 3.23 -9.06
C ILE A 317 5.24 3.58 -7.95
N LYS A 318 6.15 4.52 -8.21
CA LYS A 318 7.12 5.00 -7.23
C LYS A 318 6.45 5.61 -6.01
N GLN A 319 5.45 6.49 -6.19
CA GLN A 319 4.77 7.13 -5.08
C GLN A 319 4.05 6.12 -4.18
N ARG A 320 3.34 5.15 -4.78
CA ARG A 320 2.75 4.04 -4.02
C ARG A 320 3.82 3.27 -3.24
N GLN A 321 4.96 2.96 -3.87
CA GLN A 321 6.04 2.24 -3.22
C GLN A 321 6.60 3.00 -2.02
N SER A 322 6.74 4.33 -2.09
CA SER A 322 7.17 5.14 -0.95
C SER A 322 6.22 5.04 0.24
N VAL A 323 4.90 5.09 -0.01
CA VAL A 323 3.87 4.92 1.05
C VAL A 323 3.93 3.51 1.64
N TYR A 324 4.04 2.48 0.80
CA TYR A 324 4.16 1.09 1.24
C TYR A 324 5.43 0.85 2.08
N ALA A 325 6.58 1.32 1.61
CA ALA A 325 7.86 1.17 2.30
C ALA A 325 7.86 1.84 3.67
N ALA A 326 7.30 3.06 3.77
CA ALA A 326 7.15 3.73 5.06
C ALA A 326 6.24 2.95 6.01
N CYS A 327 5.11 2.42 5.52
CA CYS A 327 4.20 1.59 6.31
C CYS A 327 4.91 0.34 6.88
N VAL A 328 5.63 -0.41 6.04
CA VAL A 328 6.37 -1.62 6.45
C VAL A 328 7.45 -1.30 7.48
N ASN A 329 8.21 -0.21 7.27
CA ASN A 329 9.23 0.20 8.23
C ASN A 329 8.60 0.60 9.57
N LEU A 330 7.51 1.35 9.56
CA LEU A 330 6.78 1.71 10.78
C LEU A 330 6.19 0.48 11.49
N LEU A 331 5.66 -0.51 10.77
CA LEU A 331 5.20 -1.76 11.38
C LEU A 331 6.34 -2.48 12.12
N ARG A 332 7.50 -2.62 11.49
CA ARG A 332 8.68 -3.25 12.11
C ARG A 332 9.15 -2.48 13.33
N LEU A 333 9.25 -1.16 13.23
CA LEU A 333 9.68 -0.30 14.34
C LEU A 333 8.70 -0.35 15.52
N LEU A 334 7.39 -0.40 15.25
CA LEU A 334 6.38 -0.53 16.30
C LEU A 334 6.46 -1.90 16.98
N GLN A 335 6.61 -2.98 16.20
CA GLN A 335 6.82 -4.32 16.74
C GLN A 335 8.06 -4.37 17.63
N GLU A 336 9.20 -3.86 17.16
CA GLU A 336 10.45 -3.80 17.95
C GLU A 336 10.28 -2.96 19.22
N ALA A 337 9.57 -1.83 19.14
CA ALA A 337 9.30 -0.98 20.30
C ALA A 337 8.46 -1.70 21.35
N MET A 338 7.45 -2.48 20.92
CA MET A 338 6.61 -3.29 21.80
C MET A 338 7.40 -4.43 22.44
N GLU A 339 8.24 -5.14 21.69
CA GLU A 339 9.12 -6.20 22.21
C GLU A 339 10.10 -5.65 23.26
N LYS A 340 10.61 -4.44 23.03
CA LYS A 340 11.49 -3.71 23.96
C LYS A 340 10.74 -2.98 25.06
N LYS A 341 9.41 -3.11 25.15
CA LYS A 341 8.59 -2.49 26.20
C LYS A 341 8.75 -0.96 26.30
N LYS A 342 9.00 -0.30 25.16
CA LYS A 342 9.17 1.15 25.09
C LYS A 342 7.80 1.82 25.08
N HIS A 343 7.55 2.75 26.01
CA HIS A 343 6.31 3.53 26.07
C HIS A 343 5.04 2.68 25.97
N GLU A 344 4.95 1.58 26.75
CA GLU A 344 3.90 0.55 26.63
C GLU A 344 2.46 1.09 26.66
N HIS A 345 2.22 2.23 27.29
CA HIS A 345 0.90 2.85 27.36
C HIS A 345 0.41 3.40 26.01
N VAL A 346 1.32 3.80 25.11
CA VAL A 346 0.99 4.39 23.79
C VAL A 346 1.45 3.53 22.62
N LEU A 347 2.61 2.87 22.72
CA LEU A 347 3.12 1.94 21.71
C LEU A 347 2.68 0.52 22.06
N ASN A 348 1.44 0.19 21.69
CA ASN A 348 0.77 -1.03 22.14
C ASN A 348 0.14 -1.81 20.98
N SER A 349 -0.35 -3.01 21.28
CA SER A 349 -0.98 -3.90 20.31
C SER A 349 -2.20 -3.30 19.63
N GLN A 350 -2.90 -2.35 20.26
CA GLN A 350 -4.04 -1.67 19.64
C GLN A 350 -3.56 -0.74 18.52
N LEU A 351 -2.53 0.06 18.75
CA LEU A 351 -1.92 0.90 17.70
C LEU A 351 -1.35 0.04 16.57
N TYR A 352 -0.66 -1.05 16.91
CA TYR A 352 -0.13 -2.00 15.92
C TYR A 352 -1.25 -2.58 15.06
N ARG A 353 -2.35 -3.01 15.70
CA ARG A 353 -3.53 -3.53 15.01
C ARG A 353 -4.16 -2.52 14.06
N ARG A 354 -4.33 -1.28 14.51
CA ARG A 354 -4.86 -0.19 13.68
C ARG A 354 -3.99 0.08 12.45
N LEU A 355 -2.66 0.08 12.62
CA LEU A 355 -1.71 0.33 11.55
C LEU A 355 -1.77 -0.77 10.48
N TRP A 356 -1.64 -2.04 10.86
CA TRP A 356 -1.66 -3.12 9.87
C TRP A 356 -3.05 -3.31 9.27
N THR A 357 -4.13 -3.11 10.04
CA THR A 357 -5.50 -3.19 9.51
C THR A 357 -5.70 -2.12 8.44
N SER A 358 -5.25 -0.88 8.69
CA SER A 358 -5.28 0.22 7.71
C SER A 358 -4.47 -0.09 6.45
N ALA A 359 -3.36 -0.83 6.59
CA ALA A 359 -2.54 -1.28 5.47
C ALA A 359 -3.22 -2.39 4.66
N MET A 360 -3.86 -3.37 5.31
CA MET A 360 -4.58 -4.47 4.64
C MET A 360 -5.81 -3.98 3.86
N ILE A 361 -6.52 -2.97 4.38
CA ILE A 361 -7.66 -2.34 3.69
C ILE A 361 -7.23 -1.23 2.71
N CYS A 362 -5.93 -0.91 2.63
CA CYS A 362 -5.42 0.10 1.71
C CYS A 362 -5.72 -0.31 0.27
N ARG A 363 -6.44 0.54 -0.47
CA ARG A 363 -6.88 0.26 -1.84
C ARG A 363 -5.75 0.42 -2.87
N GLY A 364 -4.74 1.21 -2.54
CA GLY A 364 -3.57 1.40 -3.41
C GLY A 364 -2.58 0.24 -3.38
N PHE A 365 -2.58 -0.58 -2.32
CA PHE A 365 -1.60 -1.65 -2.16
C PHE A 365 -1.94 -2.86 -3.02
N THR A 366 -0.91 -3.42 -3.66
CA THR A 366 -1.04 -4.63 -4.47
C THR A 366 -1.38 -5.84 -3.60
N VAL A 367 -1.85 -6.92 -4.23
CA VAL A 367 -2.06 -8.21 -3.55
C VAL A 367 -0.78 -8.67 -2.85
N THR A 368 0.37 -8.60 -3.52
CA THR A 368 1.68 -8.98 -2.96
C THR A 368 2.18 -8.09 -1.84
N MET A 369 1.91 -6.77 -1.89
CA MET A 369 2.20 -5.85 -0.79
C MET A 369 1.39 -6.23 0.46
N LYS A 370 0.11 -6.53 0.29
CA LYS A 370 -0.76 -6.97 1.38
C LYS A 370 -0.35 -8.34 1.91
N ASP A 371 0.05 -9.27 1.05
CA ASP A 371 0.55 -10.57 1.50
C ASP A 371 1.84 -10.42 2.33
N SER A 372 2.77 -9.58 1.89
CA SER A 372 4.00 -9.26 2.65
C SER A 372 3.69 -8.67 4.03
N ILE A 373 2.70 -7.77 4.12
CA ILE A 373 2.23 -7.23 5.41
C ILE A 373 1.59 -8.33 6.25
N SER A 374 0.74 -9.17 5.66
CA SER A 374 0.07 -10.26 6.35
C SER A 374 1.07 -11.26 6.96
N TYR A 375 2.14 -11.56 6.22
CA TYR A 375 3.25 -12.38 6.70
C TYR A 375 4.00 -11.70 7.84
N LEU A 376 4.34 -10.42 7.67
CA LEU A 376 5.05 -9.63 8.68
C LEU A 376 4.30 -9.60 10.02
N VAL A 377 2.98 -9.44 10.00
CA VAL A 377 2.17 -9.32 11.21
C VAL A 377 1.59 -10.64 11.70
N GLY A 378 1.86 -11.75 11.00
CA GLY A 378 1.46 -13.10 11.40
C GLY A 378 -0.04 -13.38 11.27
N LEU A 379 -0.71 -12.84 10.24
CA LEU A 379 -2.13 -13.13 9.98
C LEU A 379 -2.36 -14.59 9.57
N THR A 380 -3.43 -15.17 10.09
CA THR A 380 -3.88 -16.51 9.70
C THR A 380 -4.57 -16.49 8.33
N ASP A 381 -4.74 -17.65 7.70
CA ASP A 381 -5.52 -17.76 6.46
C ASP A 381 -7.00 -17.37 6.62
N GLU A 382 -7.53 -17.44 7.85
CA GLU A 382 -8.86 -16.92 8.16
C GLU A 382 -8.89 -15.40 8.14
N ASP A 383 -7.95 -14.75 8.82
CA ASP A 383 -7.83 -13.28 8.80
C ASP A 383 -7.61 -12.77 7.37
N LYS A 384 -6.75 -13.45 6.59
CA LYS A 384 -6.50 -13.08 5.18
C LYS A 384 -7.78 -13.11 4.34
N ARG A 385 -8.68 -14.06 4.59
CA ARG A 385 -9.98 -14.14 3.89
C ARG A 385 -10.88 -12.96 4.20
N GLU A 386 -10.87 -12.45 5.43
CA GLU A 386 -11.62 -11.24 5.80
C GLU A 386 -11.18 -10.00 5.00
N PHE A 387 -9.92 -9.97 4.55
CA PHE A 387 -9.37 -8.91 3.70
C PHE A 387 -9.51 -9.18 2.20
N ASN A 388 -10.29 -10.18 1.79
CA ASN A 388 -10.50 -10.55 0.39
C ASN A 388 -9.19 -10.89 -0.35
N MET A 389 -8.23 -11.50 0.37
CA MET A 389 -6.97 -11.95 -0.22
C MET A 389 -7.19 -13.20 -1.09
N PRO A 390 -6.60 -13.26 -2.30
CA PRO A 390 -6.67 -14.45 -3.13
C PRO A 390 -5.81 -15.58 -2.56
N ARG A 391 -6.00 -16.79 -3.09
CA ARG A 391 -5.05 -17.88 -2.86
C ARG A 391 -3.72 -17.54 -3.52
N PHE A 392 -2.63 -17.98 -2.88
CA PHE A 392 -1.27 -17.78 -3.38
C PHE A 392 -0.95 -16.31 -3.69
N ALA A 393 -1.38 -15.40 -2.82
CA ALA A 393 -1.21 -13.96 -2.98
C ALA A 393 0.26 -13.54 -3.18
N ASP A 394 1.19 -14.30 -2.60
CA ASP A 394 2.65 -14.19 -2.77
C ASP A 394 3.10 -14.40 -4.23
N GLN A 395 2.30 -15.11 -5.03
CA GLN A 395 2.59 -15.44 -6.43
C GLN A 395 2.05 -14.40 -7.44
N TRP A 396 1.40 -13.33 -6.99
CA TRP A 396 0.87 -12.25 -7.84
C TRP A 396 1.92 -11.17 -8.16
N VAL A 397 3.19 -11.57 -8.28
CA VAL A 397 4.37 -10.67 -8.36
C VAL A 397 4.42 -9.80 -9.62
N HIS A 398 3.64 -10.13 -10.65
CA HIS A 398 3.58 -9.40 -11.91
C HIS A 398 2.35 -8.50 -12.05
N ILE A 399 1.50 -8.49 -11.02
CA ILE A 399 0.24 -7.75 -10.97
C ILE A 399 0.37 -6.60 -9.98
N TYR A 400 0.06 -5.40 -10.46
CA TYR A 400 0.25 -4.16 -9.75
C TYR A 400 -1.06 -3.41 -9.51
N THR A 401 -2.11 -3.61 -10.29
CA THR A 401 -3.37 -2.84 -10.10
C THR A 401 -4.60 -3.72 -9.93
N LEU A 402 -4.56 -4.93 -10.49
CA LEU A 402 -5.65 -5.87 -10.37
C LEU A 402 -5.72 -6.48 -8.97
N VAL A 403 -6.95 -6.56 -8.46
CA VAL A 403 -7.29 -7.29 -7.23
C VAL A 403 -8.55 -8.13 -7.48
N PRO A 404 -8.79 -9.17 -6.67
CA PRO A 404 -10.06 -9.88 -6.69
C PRO A 404 -11.23 -8.93 -6.43
N LYS A 405 -12.28 -9.03 -7.25
CA LYS A 405 -13.55 -8.35 -7.02
C LYS A 405 -14.19 -8.93 -5.74
N PRO A 406 -14.53 -8.10 -4.73
CA PRO A 406 -15.14 -8.58 -3.50
C PRO A 406 -16.37 -9.45 -3.74
N GLY A 407 -16.46 -10.54 -2.98
CA GLY A 407 -17.54 -11.53 -3.09
C GLY A 407 -17.33 -12.57 -4.19
N THR A 408 -16.28 -12.45 -5.01
CA THR A 408 -15.96 -13.48 -6.01
C THR A 408 -15.44 -14.74 -5.33
N PRO A 409 -16.01 -15.92 -5.62
CA PRO A 409 -15.48 -17.19 -5.13
C PRO A 409 -14.04 -17.44 -5.56
N LEU A 410 -13.22 -18.01 -4.66
CA LEU A 410 -11.81 -18.27 -4.93
C LEU A 410 -11.61 -19.20 -6.14
N ASP A 411 -12.46 -20.21 -6.32
CA ASP A 411 -12.35 -21.15 -7.44
C ASP A 411 -12.62 -20.49 -8.80
N VAL A 412 -13.46 -19.46 -8.87
CA VAL A 412 -13.64 -18.64 -10.08
C VAL A 412 -12.33 -17.90 -10.40
N ILE A 413 -11.70 -17.27 -9.41
CA ILE A 413 -10.41 -16.58 -9.58
C ILE A 413 -9.35 -17.56 -10.09
N GLU A 414 -9.23 -18.71 -9.44
CA GLU A 414 -8.29 -19.78 -9.82
C GLU A 414 -8.53 -20.28 -11.24
N TRP A 415 -9.79 -20.40 -11.66
CA TRP A 415 -10.14 -20.80 -13.02
C TRP A 415 -9.65 -19.80 -14.07
N TYR A 416 -9.88 -18.49 -13.87
CA TYR A 416 -9.37 -17.47 -14.81
C TYR A 416 -7.84 -17.48 -14.86
N ILE A 417 -7.16 -17.57 -13.71
CA ILE A 417 -5.69 -17.65 -13.66
C ILE A 417 -5.19 -18.89 -14.39
N ALA A 418 -5.87 -20.03 -14.24
CA ALA A 418 -5.51 -21.26 -14.94
C ALA A 418 -5.63 -21.13 -16.46
N ILE A 419 -6.72 -20.54 -16.98
CA ILE A 419 -6.90 -20.29 -18.42
C ILE A 419 -5.81 -19.34 -18.96
N ILE A 420 -5.52 -18.25 -18.23
CA ILE A 420 -4.47 -17.30 -18.60
C ILE A 420 -3.10 -17.97 -18.62
N ARG A 421 -2.80 -18.77 -17.59
CA ARG A 421 -1.54 -19.52 -17.51
C ARG A 421 -1.43 -20.52 -18.66
N GLU A 422 -2.47 -21.29 -18.94
CA GLU A 422 -2.49 -22.27 -20.03
C GLU A 422 -2.21 -21.60 -21.38
N GLU A 423 -2.93 -20.52 -21.69
CA GLU A 423 -2.82 -19.82 -22.96
C GLU A 423 -1.45 -19.15 -23.15
N THR A 424 -0.93 -18.52 -22.10
CA THR A 424 0.40 -17.89 -22.17
C THR A 424 1.51 -18.94 -22.31
N ASN A 425 1.38 -20.11 -21.67
CA ASN A 425 2.31 -21.23 -21.88
C ASN A 425 2.23 -21.78 -23.31
N ARG A 426 1.03 -21.93 -23.87
CA ARG A 426 0.81 -22.34 -25.26
C ARG A 426 1.50 -21.38 -26.23
N THR A 427 1.31 -20.07 -26.02
CA THR A 427 1.93 -19.02 -26.85
C THR A 427 3.46 -19.11 -26.82
N VAL A 428 4.06 -19.32 -25.63
CA VAL A 428 5.52 -19.51 -25.51
C VAL A 428 6.00 -20.80 -26.16
N ALA A 429 5.25 -21.90 -26.05
CA ALA A 429 5.59 -23.16 -26.69
C ALA A 429 5.58 -23.10 -28.22
N GLN A 430 4.76 -22.22 -28.79
CA GLN A 430 4.67 -21.98 -30.24
C GLN A 430 5.69 -20.95 -30.76
N SER A 431 6.43 -20.29 -29.86
CA SER A 431 7.44 -19.30 -30.25
C SER A 431 8.71 -19.93 -30.82
N LEU A 432 9.53 -19.14 -31.51
CA LEU A 432 10.80 -19.60 -32.06
C LEU A 432 11.72 -20.16 -30.95
N PRO A 433 12.54 -21.20 -31.19
CA PRO A 433 13.31 -21.88 -30.14
C PRO A 433 14.23 -20.96 -29.32
N ASN A 434 14.81 -19.93 -29.94
CA ASN A 434 15.62 -18.92 -29.27
C ASN A 434 14.79 -18.04 -28.31
N VAL A 435 13.61 -17.61 -28.75
CA VAL A 435 12.66 -16.84 -27.93
C VAL A 435 12.14 -17.69 -26.77
N GLN A 436 11.75 -18.93 -27.06
CA GLN A 436 11.29 -19.88 -26.04
C GLN A 436 12.35 -20.10 -24.95
N SER A 437 13.60 -20.35 -25.34
CA SER A 437 14.71 -20.59 -24.40
C SER A 437 14.94 -19.39 -23.49
N GLU A 438 14.89 -18.17 -24.04
CA GLU A 438 15.05 -16.94 -23.26
C GLU A 438 13.88 -16.72 -22.30
N LEU A 439 12.64 -16.94 -22.74
CA LEU A 439 11.46 -16.80 -21.89
C LEU A 439 11.46 -17.84 -20.76
N GLN A 440 11.82 -19.08 -21.04
CA GLN A 440 11.97 -20.11 -20.00
C GLN A 440 13.07 -19.76 -19.00
N ARG A 441 14.19 -19.18 -19.46
CA ARG A 441 15.27 -18.70 -18.58
C ARG A 441 14.76 -17.61 -17.63
N GLN A 442 14.02 -16.64 -18.16
CA GLN A 442 13.39 -15.57 -17.36
C GLN A 442 12.32 -16.14 -16.41
N GLY A 443 11.50 -17.08 -16.89
CA GLY A 443 10.46 -17.73 -16.10
C GLY A 443 10.99 -18.50 -14.88
N ARG A 444 12.21 -19.04 -14.93
CA ARG A 444 12.87 -19.67 -13.78
C ARG A 444 13.26 -18.70 -12.67
N GLN A 445 13.29 -17.39 -12.95
CA GLN A 445 13.69 -16.35 -12.01
C GLN A 445 12.49 -15.66 -11.36
N THR A 446 11.27 -16.11 -11.66
CA THR A 446 10.05 -15.46 -11.18
C THR A 446 8.90 -16.47 -11.03
N SER A 447 7.72 -15.98 -10.64
CA SER A 447 6.54 -16.84 -10.50
C SER A 447 5.85 -17.06 -11.85
N LEU A 448 5.64 -18.34 -12.19
CA LEU A 448 4.84 -18.76 -13.34
C LEU A 448 3.38 -19.05 -12.95
N TYR A 449 2.91 -18.54 -11.82
CA TYR A 449 1.54 -18.77 -11.35
C TYR A 449 0.48 -18.26 -12.34
N TRP A 450 0.73 -17.09 -12.94
CA TRP A 450 -0.03 -16.51 -14.06
C TRP A 450 0.53 -16.90 -15.44
N GLY A 451 1.44 -17.88 -15.49
CA GLY A 451 2.20 -18.23 -16.69
C GLY A 451 3.12 -17.10 -17.15
N TYR A 452 3.10 -16.80 -18.45
CA TYR A 452 3.93 -15.77 -19.06
C TYR A 452 3.19 -14.45 -19.26
N LEU A 453 2.12 -14.18 -18.49
CA LEU A 453 1.35 -12.92 -18.55
C LEU A 453 2.24 -11.67 -18.53
N TRP A 454 3.29 -11.67 -17.69
CA TRP A 454 4.24 -10.56 -17.56
C TRP A 454 4.91 -10.18 -18.89
N LYS A 455 5.06 -11.14 -19.82
CA LYS A 455 5.62 -10.89 -21.15
C LYS A 455 4.68 -10.05 -22.00
N GLU A 456 3.37 -10.29 -21.91
CA GLU A 456 2.35 -9.56 -22.67
C GLU A 456 2.03 -8.21 -22.06
N VAL A 457 2.06 -8.09 -20.73
CA VAL A 457 1.94 -6.79 -20.06
C VAL A 457 3.12 -5.88 -20.43
N SER A 458 4.30 -6.47 -20.61
CA SER A 458 5.51 -5.79 -21.10
C SER A 458 5.85 -4.55 -20.26
N HIS A 459 6.06 -4.78 -18.97
CA HIS A 459 6.47 -3.74 -18.03
C HIS A 459 7.76 -3.06 -18.51
N PRO A 460 7.83 -1.72 -18.53
CA PRO A 460 9.10 -1.04 -18.72
C PRO A 460 10.02 -1.28 -17.51
N TYR A 461 11.28 -0.89 -17.63
CA TYR A 461 12.28 -1.01 -16.56
C TYR A 461 12.77 0.36 -16.10
N GLY A 462 13.24 0.43 -14.86
CA GLY A 462 13.86 1.62 -14.28
C GLY A 462 12.90 2.82 -14.21
N PRO A 463 13.36 4.06 -14.50
CA PRO A 463 12.54 5.26 -14.35
C PRO A 463 11.21 5.25 -15.13
N GLY A 464 11.15 4.53 -16.25
CA GLY A 464 9.91 4.38 -17.02
C GLY A 464 8.83 3.58 -16.28
N PHE A 465 9.23 2.62 -15.43
CA PHE A 465 8.33 1.89 -14.55
C PHE A 465 7.95 2.73 -13.34
N ASP A 466 8.94 3.33 -12.69
CA ASP A 466 8.76 4.15 -11.49
C ASP A 466 7.76 5.29 -11.70
N ASN A 467 7.85 5.96 -12.85
CA ASN A 467 7.02 7.12 -13.20
C ASN A 467 5.71 6.74 -13.88
N MET A 468 5.49 5.47 -14.21
CA MET A 468 4.21 5.03 -14.76
C MET A 468 3.11 5.26 -13.72
N THR A 469 1.99 5.79 -14.17
CA THR A 469 0.80 5.98 -13.34
C THR A 469 0.11 4.65 -13.07
N LEU A 470 -0.67 4.58 -11.99
CA LEU A 470 -1.48 3.41 -11.71
C LEU A 470 -2.52 3.17 -12.82
N ALA A 471 -3.05 4.22 -13.46
CA ALA A 471 -3.98 4.10 -14.58
C ALA A 471 -3.33 3.49 -15.84
N GLU A 472 -2.13 3.93 -16.21
CA GLU A 472 -1.38 3.37 -17.34
C GLU A 472 -1.03 1.90 -17.10
N MET A 473 -0.64 1.56 -15.87
CA MET A 473 -0.38 0.18 -15.47
C MET A 473 -1.65 -0.68 -15.56
N ALA A 474 -2.77 -0.18 -15.05
CA ALA A 474 -4.05 -0.87 -15.13
C ALA A 474 -4.45 -1.12 -16.58
N HIS A 475 -4.33 -0.12 -17.45
CA HIS A 475 -4.62 -0.28 -18.87
C HIS A 475 -3.81 -1.42 -19.49
N ARG A 476 -2.50 -1.49 -19.22
CA ARG A 476 -1.64 -2.59 -19.72
C ARG A 476 -2.09 -3.95 -19.21
N GLU A 477 -2.39 -4.07 -17.92
CA GLU A 477 -2.82 -5.33 -17.30
C GLU A 477 -4.17 -5.80 -17.85
N PHE A 478 -5.18 -4.94 -17.89
CA PHE A 478 -6.51 -5.28 -18.42
C PHE A 478 -6.46 -5.59 -19.92
N SER A 479 -5.70 -4.84 -20.71
CA SER A 479 -5.52 -5.10 -22.14
C SER A 479 -4.84 -6.46 -22.38
N ALA A 480 -3.78 -6.77 -21.63
CA ALA A 480 -3.13 -8.08 -21.71
C ALA A 480 -4.08 -9.21 -21.35
N LEU A 481 -4.79 -9.11 -20.22
CA LEU A 481 -5.78 -10.11 -19.80
C LEU A 481 -6.88 -10.32 -20.85
N SER A 482 -7.42 -9.23 -21.38
CA SER A 482 -8.48 -9.28 -22.39
C SER A 482 -8.00 -9.97 -23.68
N ASN A 483 -6.78 -9.68 -24.13
CA ASN A 483 -6.20 -10.30 -25.32
C ASN A 483 -5.92 -11.79 -25.11
N ILE A 484 -5.36 -12.16 -23.96
CA ILE A 484 -5.11 -13.57 -23.60
C ILE A 484 -6.41 -14.35 -23.57
N LEU A 485 -7.42 -13.84 -22.85
CA LEU A 485 -8.70 -14.53 -22.69
C LEU A 485 -9.45 -14.68 -24.02
N ARG A 486 -9.39 -13.69 -24.92
CA ARG A 486 -9.93 -13.84 -26.28
C ARG A 486 -9.23 -14.97 -27.03
N ARG A 487 -7.89 -15.00 -27.07
CA ARG A 487 -7.16 -16.08 -27.76
C ARG A 487 -7.36 -17.47 -27.15
N ALA A 488 -7.71 -17.54 -25.87
CA ALA A 488 -7.91 -18.79 -25.14
C ALA A 488 -9.33 -19.38 -25.31
N LEU A 489 -10.32 -18.53 -25.61
CA LEU A 489 -11.76 -18.85 -25.55
C LEU A 489 -12.51 -18.58 -26.87
N ASP A 490 -11.90 -17.88 -27.83
CA ASP A 490 -12.32 -17.80 -29.23
C ASP A 490 -11.51 -18.80 -30.06
#